data_AF-A0A661M0M0-F1
#
_entry.id   AF-A0A661M0M0-F1
#
_cell.length_a   1.000
_cell.length_b   1.000
_cell.length_c   1.000
_cell.angle_alpha   90.00
_cell.angle_beta   90.00
_cell.angle_gamma   90.00
#
_symmetry.space_group_name_H-M   'P 1'
#
loop_
_entity.id
_entity.type
_entity.pdbx_description
1 polymer ?
#
loop_
_entity_poly.entity_id
_entity_poly.type
_entity_poly.pdbx_seq_one_letter_code
_entity_poly.pdbx_strand_id
1 'polypeptide(L)' 'MGNLSDQGAQGRVIPPSGWLPRARALWLSDPLKGERFQRERAKTETHGLYVGLGPGEFHFFTVEGRIER' A
#
# COMPACT_ATOMS: atom_id res chain seq x y z
N MET A 1 7.87 1.31 2.15
CA MET A 1 8.70 0.86 1.00
C MET A 1 9.53 2.04 0.54
N GLY A 2 10.75 1.81 0.08
CA GLY A 2 11.64 2.88 -0.42
C GLY A 2 12.32 2.49 -1.71
N ASN A 3 12.63 3.49 -2.53
CA ASN A 3 13.52 3.35 -3.65
C ASN A 3 14.89 3.91 -3.25
N LEU A 4 15.86 3.01 -3.09
CA LEU A 4 17.23 3.35 -2.70
C LEU A 4 18.14 3.63 -3.90
N SER A 5 17.61 3.55 -5.12
CA SER A 5 18.35 3.87 -6.33
C SER A 5 18.24 5.36 -6.69
N ASP A 6 19.13 5.81 -7.55
CA ASP A 6 19.16 7.14 -8.16
C ASP A 6 18.21 7.26 -9.37
N GLN A 7 17.48 6.19 -9.70
CA GLN A 7 16.53 6.14 -10.81
C GLN A 7 15.10 5.94 -10.30
N GLY A 8 14.10 6.43 -11.04
CA GLY A 8 12.70 6.14 -10.75
C GLY A 8 12.38 4.66 -10.99
N ALA A 9 11.54 4.08 -10.15
CA ALA A 9 11.13 2.68 -10.26
C ALA A 9 9.63 2.52 -10.04
N GLN A 10 9.05 1.52 -10.67
CA GLN A 10 7.68 1.09 -10.44
C GLN A 10 7.64 -0.41 -10.17
N GLY A 11 6.80 -0.83 -9.25
CA GLY A 11 6.77 -2.21 -8.81
C GLY A 11 5.49 -2.61 -8.11
N ARG A 12 5.36 -3.91 -7.92
CA ARG A 12 4.24 -4.53 -7.22
C ARG A 12 4.71 -5.04 -5.86
N VAL A 13 4.05 -4.57 -4.81
CA VAL A 13 4.29 -4.97 -3.42
C VAL A 13 3.22 -5.95 -3.01
N ILE A 14 3.61 -7.18 -2.67
CA ILE A 14 2.68 -8.16 -2.13
C ILE A 14 2.86 -8.17 -0.62
N PRO A 15 1.85 -7.76 0.17
CA PRO A 15 1.91 -7.87 1.62
C PRO A 15 2.07 -9.33 2.04
N PRO A 16 2.87 -9.65 3.06
CA PRO A 16 2.93 -10.98 3.61
C PRO A 16 1.54 -11.47 4.06
N SER A 17 1.31 -12.78 3.97
CA SER A 17 0.05 -13.38 4.41
C SER A 17 -0.22 -13.05 5.89
N GLY A 18 -1.47 -12.69 6.21
CA GLY A 18 -1.90 -12.37 7.57
C GLY A 18 -1.57 -10.95 8.06
N TRP A 19 -0.84 -10.13 7.31
CA TRP A 19 -0.54 -8.74 7.70
C TRP A 19 -1.71 -7.78 7.52
N LEU A 20 -2.63 -8.09 6.60
CA LEU A 20 -3.77 -7.21 6.32
C LEU A 20 -4.89 -7.42 7.35
N PRO A 21 -5.50 -6.33 7.87
CA PRO A 21 -6.65 -6.40 8.76
C PRO A 21 -7.76 -7.28 8.20
N ARG A 22 -8.51 -7.97 9.08
CA ARG A 22 -9.69 -8.74 8.68
C ARG A 22 -10.87 -7.80 8.41
N ALA A 23 -10.96 -7.31 7.18
CA ALA A 23 -12.01 -6.42 6.71
C ALA A 23 -12.30 -6.65 5.21
N ARG A 24 -13.48 -6.24 4.73
CA ARG A 24 -13.77 -6.30 3.28
C ARG A 24 -13.00 -5.24 2.51
N ALA A 25 -12.95 -4.03 3.05
CA ALA A 25 -12.24 -2.89 2.50
C ALA A 25 -11.10 -2.46 3.42
N LEU A 26 -10.01 -2.03 2.78
CA LEU A 26 -8.83 -1.45 3.40
C LEU A 26 -8.73 0.02 3.02
N TRP A 27 -8.38 0.83 4.00
CA TRP A 27 -7.96 2.21 3.81
C TRP A 27 -6.44 2.28 3.96
N LEU A 28 -5.78 2.70 2.89
CA LEU A 28 -4.35 2.90 2.82
C LEU A 28 -4.12 4.40 2.89
N SER A 29 -3.35 4.87 3.87
CA SER A 29 -2.99 6.29 3.98
C SER A 29 -1.48 6.42 4.01
N ASP A 30 -0.95 7.33 3.20
CA ASP A 30 0.44 7.74 3.23
C ASP A 30 0.54 9.17 3.78
N PRO A 31 0.93 9.34 5.05
CA PRO A 31 1.02 10.66 5.65
C PRO A 31 2.21 11.48 5.11
N LEU A 32 3.21 10.84 4.49
CA LEU A 32 4.35 11.57 3.91
C LEU A 32 3.96 12.30 2.63
N LYS A 33 3.04 11.71 1.87
CA LYS A 33 2.54 12.28 0.61
C LYS A 33 1.13 12.88 0.71
N GLY A 34 0.46 12.72 1.87
CA GLY A 34 -0.91 13.19 2.09
C GLY A 34 -1.95 12.40 1.28
N GLU A 35 -1.61 11.20 0.84
CA GLU A 35 -2.45 10.40 -0.06
C GLU A 35 -3.30 9.41 0.72
N ARG A 36 -4.52 9.16 0.24
CA ARG A 36 -5.42 8.16 0.82
C ARG A 36 -6.18 7.40 -0.26
N PHE A 37 -6.23 6.09 -0.11
CA PHE A 37 -6.85 5.18 -1.08
C PHE A 37 -7.71 4.15 -0.36
N GLN A 38 -8.79 3.75 -1.01
CA GLN A 38 -9.57 2.59 -0.60
C GLN A 38 -9.29 1.42 -1.56
N ARG A 39 -9.14 0.21 -1.01
CA ARG A 39 -8.94 -1.02 -1.78
C ARG A 39 -9.75 -2.15 -1.19
N GLU A 40 -10.15 -3.11 -2.02
CA GLU A 40 -10.69 -4.38 -1.55
C GLU A 40 -9.55 -5.24 -0.97
N ARG A 41 -9.73 -5.78 0.24
CA ARG A 41 -8.71 -6.62 0.90
C ARG A 41 -8.29 -7.80 0.02
N ALA A 42 -9.25 -8.51 -0.54
CA ALA A 42 -9.00 -9.70 -1.37
C ALA A 42 -8.15 -9.35 -2.61
N LYS A 43 -8.42 -8.21 -3.25
CA LYS A 43 -7.61 -7.73 -4.39
C LYS A 43 -6.21 -7.35 -3.96
N THR A 44 -6.04 -6.69 -2.80
CA THR A 44 -4.71 -6.34 -2.28
C THR A 44 -3.88 -7.57 -1.91
N GLU A 45 -4.49 -8.65 -1.38
CA GLU A 45 -3.78 -9.90 -1.11
C GLU A 45 -3.35 -10.63 -2.39
N THR A 46 -4.23 -10.68 -3.38
CA THR A 46 -4.00 -11.46 -4.61
C THR A 46 -3.13 -10.72 -5.64
N HIS A 47 -3.33 -9.41 -5.78
CA HIS A 47 -2.67 -8.59 -6.80
C HIS A 47 -1.63 -7.64 -6.22
N GLY A 48 -1.50 -7.54 -4.89
CA GLY A 48 -0.60 -6.59 -4.26
C GLY A 48 -0.99 -5.12 -4.47
N LEU A 49 -0.04 -4.24 -4.18
CA LEU A 49 -0.11 -2.79 -4.39
C LEU A 49 0.89 -2.39 -5.45
N TYR A 50 0.42 -1.71 -6.50
CA TYR A 50 1.30 -1.11 -7.49
C TYR A 50 1.72 0.28 -7.01
N VAL A 51 3.02 0.51 -6.94
CA VAL A 51 3.62 1.76 -6.46
C VAL A 51 4.69 2.23 -7.42
N GLY A 52 4.72 3.54 -7.67
CA GLY A 52 5.82 4.22 -8.32
C GLY A 52 6.57 5.05 -7.28
N LEU A 53 7.90 5.04 -7.35
CA LEU A 53 8.76 5.82 -6.47
C LEU A 53 9.85 6.49 -7.30
N GLY A 54 9.98 7.81 -7.15
CA GLY A 54 11.13 8.54 -7.67
C GLY A 54 12.44 8.15 -6.98
N PRO A 55 13.59 8.67 -7.44
CA PRO A 55 14.88 8.51 -6.78
C PRO A 55 14.82 8.96 -5.31
N GLY A 56 15.23 8.10 -4.37
CA GLY A 56 15.22 8.41 -2.94
C GLY A 56 13.84 8.60 -2.31
N GLU A 57 12.74 8.29 -3.01
CA GLU A 57 11.40 8.41 -2.47
C GLU A 57 10.98 7.20 -1.62
N PHE A 58 10.08 7.47 -0.68
CA PHE A 58 9.50 6.46 0.20
C PHE A 58 7.99 6.61 0.27
N HIS A 59 7.32 5.47 0.39
CA HIS A 59 5.93 5.38 0.82
C HIS A 59 5.87 4.76 2.21
N PHE A 60 5.07 5.37 3.09
CA PHE A 60 4.75 4.81 4.42
C PHE A 60 3.25 4.63 4.56
N PHE A 61 2.74 3.44 4.24
CA PHE A 61 1.30 3.18 4.34
C PHE A 61 0.90 2.72 5.73
N THR A 62 -0.04 3.44 6.36
CA THR A 62 -0.90 2.87 7.40
C THR A 62 -2.05 2.11 6.74
N VAL A 63 -2.36 0.92 7.24
CA VAL A 63 -3.43 0.07 6.70
C VAL A 63 -4.53 -0.12 7.75
N GLU A 64 -5.72 0.43 7.47
CA GLU A 64 -6.88 0.32 8.35
C GLU A 64 -7.95 -0.56 7.70
N GLY A 65 -8.45 -1.56 8.43
CA GLY A 65 -9.64 -2.30 8.02
C GLY A 65 -10.89 -1.61 8.58
N ARG A 66 -11.88 -1.32 7.73
CA ARG A 66 -13.21 -0.91 8.21
C ARG A 66 -14.19 -2.06 8.00
N ILE A 67 -14.84 -2.45 9.09
CA ILE A 67 -16.02 -3.32 9.04
C ILE A 67 -17.19 -2.38 8.80
N GLU A 68 -17.67 -2.31 7.57
CA GLU A 68 -18.95 -1.65 7.29
C GLU A 68 -20.02 -2.46 8.04
N ARG A 69 -20.63 -1.84 9.05
CA ARG A 69 -21.74 -2.39 9.83
C ARG A 69 -23.05 -2.24 9.07
#